data_AF-A3X0X9-F1
#
_entry.id   AF-A3X0X9-F1
#
_cell.length_a   1.000
_cell.length_b   1.000
_cell.length_c   1.000
_cell.angle_alpha   90.00
_cell.angle_beta   90.00
_cell.angle_gamma   90.00
#
_symmetry.space_group_name_H-M   'P 1'
#
loop_
_entity.id
_entity.type
_entity.pdbx_description
1 polymer ?
#
loop_
_entity_poly.entity_id
_entity_poly.type
_entity_poly.pdbx_seq_one_letter_code
_entity_poly.pdbx_strand_id
1 'polypeptide(L)' 'MLKWALVFFVISLVAGFFGFSGVSAGAATIARWLFFAAVAIFVALLVMGILAGEALF' A
#
# COMPACT_ATOMS: atom_id res chain seq x y z
N MET A 1 5.97 3.67 3.17
CA MET A 1 5.31 2.41 2.74
C MET A 1 4.69 2.51 1.34
N LEU A 2 4.00 3.61 0.99
CA LEU A 2 3.36 3.79 -0.32
C LEU A 2 4.29 3.62 -1.54
N LYS A 3 5.53 4.10 -1.44
CA LYS A 3 6.57 3.91 -2.49
C LYS A 3 6.84 2.43 -2.76
N TRP A 4 6.95 1.62 -1.70
CA TRP A 4 7.16 0.18 -1.82
C TRP A 4 5.93 -0.54 -2.38
N ALA A 5 4.71 -0.10 -2.01
CA ALA A 5 3.47 -0.64 -2.57
C ALA A 5 3.38 -0.41 -4.08
N LEU A 6 3.74 0.80 -4.55
CA LEU A 6 3.81 1.13 -5.98
C LEU A 6 4.87 0.30 -6.71
N VAL A 7 6.05 0.12 -6.12
CA VAL A 7 7.11 -0.71 -6.72
C VAL A 7 6.65 -2.17 -6.88
N PHE A 8 6.05 -2.76 -5.85
CA PHE A 8 5.51 -4.13 -5.93
C PHE A 8 4.32 -4.25 -6.90
N PHE A 9 3.49 -3.21 -7.00
CA PHE A 9 2.41 -3.14 -7.98
C PHE A 9 2.94 -3.16 -9.42
N VAL A 10 3.96 -2.35 -9.71
CA VAL A 10 4.63 -2.32 -11.03
C VAL A 10 5.30 -3.67 -11.33
N ILE A 11 5.97 -4.28 -10.36
CA ILE A 11 6.61 -5.61 -10.53
C ILE A 11 5.56 -6.68 -10.86
N SER A 12 4.41 -6.69 -10.16
CA SER A 12 3.30 -7.63 -10.43
C SER A 12 2.75 -7.46 -11.85
N LEU A 13 2.59 -6.22 -12.29
CA LEU A 13 2.10 -5.89 -13.63
C LEU A 13 3.06 -6.38 -14.72
N VAL A 14 4.36 -6.11 -14.54
CA VAL A 14 5.42 -6.54 -15.47
C VAL A 14 5.53 -8.07 -15.48
N ALA A 15 5.55 -8.73 -14.32
CA ALA A 15 5.60 -10.18 -14.23
C ALA A 15 4.38 -10.84 -14.89
N GLY A 16 3.18 -10.27 -14.73
CA GLY A 16 1.97 -10.74 -15.38
C GLY A 16 2.02 -10.57 -16.90
N PHE A 17 2.56 -9.44 -17.38
CA PHE A 17 2.71 -9.15 -18.80
C PHE A 17 3.66 -10.14 -19.52
N PHE A 18 4.76 -10.53 -18.86
CA PHE A 18 5.71 -11.51 -19.38
C PHE A 18 5.25 -12.98 -19.24
N GLY A 19 4.02 -13.23 -18.76
CA GLY A 19 3.46 -14.57 -18.63
C GLY A 19 3.87 -15.34 -17.36
N PHE A 20 4.58 -14.70 -16.42
CA PHE A 20 4.95 -15.28 -15.13
C PHE A 20 3.81 -15.16 -14.11
N SER A 21 2.70 -15.83 -14.39
CA SER A 21 1.47 -15.80 -13.58
C SER A 21 1.65 -16.24 -12.13
N GLY A 22 2.60 -17.14 -11.84
CA GLY A 22 2.95 -17.52 -10.46
C GLY A 22 3.65 -16.39 -9.69
N VAL A 23 4.53 -15.64 -10.35
CA VAL A 23 5.26 -14.51 -9.74
C VAL A 23 4.35 -13.29 -9.59
N SER A 24 3.48 -13.04 -10.58
CA SER A 24 2.51 -11.94 -10.51
C SER A 24 1.49 -12.14 -9.39
N ALA A 25 1.04 -13.38 -9.14
CA ALA A 25 0.14 -13.71 -8.03
C ALA A 25 0.79 -13.51 -6.66
N GLY A 26 2.05 -13.95 -6.50
CA GLY A 26 2.83 -13.70 -5.29
C GLY A 26 3.07 -12.20 -5.04
N ALA A 27 3.51 -11.48 -6.07
CA ALA A 27 3.76 -10.04 -6.00
C ALA A 27 2.47 -9.23 -5.73
N ALA A 28 1.33 -9.62 -6.33
CA ALA A 28 0.04 -8.98 -6.11
C ALA A 28 -0.43 -9.13 -4.64
N THR A 29 -0.15 -10.29 -4.04
CA THR A 29 -0.48 -10.56 -2.63
C THR A 29 0.31 -9.62 -1.71
N ILE A 30 1.62 -9.49 -1.93
CA ILE A 30 2.49 -8.60 -1.15
C ILE A 30 2.08 -7.13 -1.34
N ALA A 31 1.78 -6.72 -2.58
CA ALA A 31 1.34 -5.36 -2.88
C ALA A 31 0.05 -4.98 -2.13
N ARG A 32 -0.93 -5.89 -2.07
CA ARG A 32 -2.18 -5.69 -1.31
C ARG A 32 -1.92 -5.47 0.17
N TRP A 33 -1.09 -6.31 0.79
CA TRP A 33 -0.74 -6.16 2.20
C TRP A 33 -0.06 -4.83 2.51
N LEU A 34 0.89 -4.41 1.66
CA LEU A 34 1.57 -3.13 1.83
C LEU A 34 0.65 -1.92 1.65
N PHE A 35 -0.31 -2.01 0.72
CA PHE A 35 -1.30 -0.97 0.48
C PHE A 35 -2.24 -0.82 1.68
N PHE A 36 -2.77 -1.93 2.22
CA PHE A 36 -3.61 -1.90 3.42
C PHE A 36 -2.86 -1.36 4.63
N ALA A 37 -1.59 -1.75 4.84
CA ALA A 37 -0.78 -1.20 5.93
C ALA A 37 -0.57 0.31 5.78
N ALA A 38 -0.32 0.80 4.56
CA ALA A 38 -0.18 2.23 4.30
C ALA A 38 -1.48 3.00 4.57
N VAL A 39 -2.63 2.46 4.14
CA VAL A 39 -3.95 3.06 4.40
C VAL A 39 -4.27 3.07 5.89
N ALA A 40 -4.01 1.99 6.61
CA ALA A 40 -4.27 1.91 8.06
C ALA A 40 -3.47 2.98 8.83
N ILE A 41 -2.18 3.14 8.51
CA ILE A 41 -1.34 4.18 9.11
C ILE A 41 -1.84 5.57 8.72
N PHE A 42 -2.20 5.79 7.46
CA PHE A 42 -2.72 7.07 6.99
C PHE A 42 -4.01 7.45 7.73
N VAL A 43 -4.95 6.52 7.88
CA VAL A 43 -6.20 6.75 8.62
C VAL A 43 -5.91 7.01 10.10
N ALA A 44 -5.00 6.26 10.72
CA ALA A 44 -4.61 6.49 12.11
C ALA A 44 -4.02 7.91 12.30
N LEU A 45 -3.12 8.33 11.41
CA LEU A 45 -2.55 9.68 11.42
C LEU A 45 -3.59 10.76 11.14
N LEU A 46 -4.54 10.51 10.23
CA LEU A 46 -5.63 11.44 9.92
C LEU A 46 -6.54 11.64 11.15
N VAL A 47 -6.94 10.55 11.80
CA VAL A 47 -7.77 10.61 13.01
C VAL A 47 -7.02 11.33 14.14
N MET A 48 -5.76 10.99 14.38
CA MET A 48 -4.94 11.70 15.37
C MET A 48 -4.74 13.18 15.01
N GLY A 49 -4.55 13.51 13.74
CA GLY A 49 -4.38 14.89 13.28
C GLY A 49 -5.65 15.72 13.42
N ILE A 50 -6.82 15.15 13.16
CA ILE A 50 -8.12 15.82 13.36
C ILE A 50 -8.38 16.04 14.85
N LEU A 51 -8.19 15.01 15.68
CA LEU A 51 -8.38 15.11 17.13
C LEU A 51 -7.37 16.07 17.79
N ALA A 52 -6.10 16.04 17.36
CA ALA A 52 -5.09 16.99 17.83
C ALA A 52 -5.36 18.41 17.33
N GLY A 53 -5.93 18.55 16.12
CA GLY A 53 -6.39 19.83 15.59
C GLY A 53 -7.47 20.46 16.48
N GLU A 54 -8.50 19.70 16.85
CA GLU A 54 -9.52 20.19 17.80
C GLU A 54 -8.99 20.47 19.21
N ALA A 55 -7.94 19.77 19.66
CA ALA A 55 -7.36 20.03 20.98
C ALA A 55 -6.50 21.30 21.05
N LEU A 56 -6.07 21.85 19.91
CA LEU A 56 -5.15 22.98 19.81
C LEU A 56 -5.81 24.31 19.39
N PHE A 57 -7.06 24.28 18.90
CA PHE A 57 -7.83 25.46 18.47
C PHE A 57 -9.11 25.60 19.31
#